data_AF-A0A368Z2M5-F1
#
_entry.id   AF-A0A368Z2M5-F1
#
_cell.length_a   1.000
_cell.length_b   1.000
_cell.length_c   1.000
_cell.angle_alpha   90.00
_cell.angle_beta   90.00
_cell.angle_gamma   90.00
#
_symmetry.space_group_name_H-M   'P 1'
#
loop_
_entity.id
_entity.type
_entity.pdbx_description
1 polymer ?
#
loop_
_entity_poly.entity_id
_entity_poly.type
_entity_poly.pdbx_seq_one_letter_code
_entity_poly.pdbx_strand_id
1 'polypeptide(L)'
;MQINNLDSSARYSALQQMETRKSAELKNAVKNGQKLEETAAEFTSIFIEKMFSAMRNTLSDEKLIDGGYAEDVFTDMLYKEYSLMAGKQGLLADLNRKLVVQLRSE
;
A
#
# COMPACT_ATOMS: atom_id res chain seq x y z
N MET A 1 -12.26 2.33 59.25
CA MET A 1 -11.90 3.27 58.17
C MET A 1 -11.18 2.56 57.01
N GLN A 2 -11.82 1.62 56.30
CA GLN A 2 -11.18 0.90 55.17
C GLN A 2 -12.01 0.85 53.87
N ILE A 3 -13.21 1.43 53.86
CA ILE A 3 -14.19 1.25 52.78
C ILE A 3 -13.84 2.11 51.53
N ASN A 4 -13.03 3.16 51.67
CA ASN A 4 -12.69 4.08 50.56
C ASN A 4 -11.51 3.61 49.68
N ASN A 5 -10.70 2.66 50.13
CA ASN A 5 -9.53 2.17 49.36
C ASN A 5 -9.88 1.09 48.34
N LEU A 6 -10.97 0.35 48.55
CA LEU A 6 -11.39 -0.75 47.68
C LEU A 6 -12.07 -0.26 46.39
N ASP A 7 -12.80 0.86 46.44
CA ASP A 7 -13.41 1.52 45.26
C ASP A 7 -12.34 2.22 44.40
N SER A 8 -11.35 2.83 45.05
CA SER A 8 -10.24 3.52 44.38
C SER A 8 -9.36 2.56 43.55
N SER A 9 -9.09 1.35 44.05
CA SER A 9 -8.30 0.33 43.34
C SER A 9 -9.07 -0.28 42.16
N ALA A 10 -10.38 -0.50 42.30
CA ALA A 10 -11.24 -0.99 41.22
C ALA A 10 -11.36 0.01 40.07
N ARG A 11 -11.43 1.31 40.37
CA ARG A 11 -11.40 2.38 39.35
C ARG A 11 -10.06 2.43 38.63
N TYR A 12 -8.96 2.25 39.36
CA TYR A 12 -7.62 2.22 38.78
C TYR A 12 -7.41 1.06 37.81
N SER A 13 -7.88 -0.15 38.18
CA SER A 13 -7.79 -1.32 37.29
C SER A 13 -8.68 -1.18 36.06
N ALA A 14 -9.87 -0.58 36.19
CA ALA A 14 -10.74 -0.26 35.06
C ALA A 14 -10.10 0.71 34.06
N LEU A 15 -9.43 1.78 34.55
CA LEU A 15 -8.69 2.72 33.70
C LEU A 15 -7.53 2.05 32.96
N GLN A 16 -6.74 1.21 33.63
CA GLN A 16 -5.68 0.44 32.96
C GLN A 16 -6.24 -0.52 31.90
N GLN A 17 -7.40 -1.12 32.16
CA GLN A 17 -8.05 -2.00 31.20
C GLN A 17 -8.58 -1.23 29.98
N MET A 18 -9.05 0.01 30.16
CA MET A 18 -9.43 0.90 29.05
C MET A 18 -8.21 1.35 28.23
N GLU A 19 -7.11 1.73 28.87
CA GLU A 19 -5.85 2.10 28.23
C GLU A 19 -5.30 0.96 27.36
N THR A 20 -5.30 -0.28 27.89
CA THR A 20 -4.85 -1.46 27.14
C THR A 20 -5.75 -1.80 25.95
N ARG A 21 -7.07 -1.69 26.09
CA ARG A 21 -8.02 -1.86 24.97
C ARG A 21 -7.81 -0.81 23.89
N LYS A 22 -7.71 0.47 24.25
CA LYS A 22 -7.44 1.56 23.32
C LYS A 22 -6.09 1.39 22.61
N SER A 23 -5.06 0.93 23.31
CA SER A 23 -3.76 0.60 22.71
C SER A 23 -3.87 -0.57 21.72
N ALA A 24 -4.63 -1.61 22.05
CA ALA A 24 -4.85 -2.74 21.15
C ALA A 24 -5.64 -2.35 19.90
N GLU A 25 -6.68 -1.52 20.04
CA GLU A 25 -7.43 -0.95 18.92
C GLU A 25 -6.55 -0.09 18.03
N LEU A 26 -5.71 0.80 18.60
CA LEU A 26 -4.75 1.58 17.82
C LEU A 26 -3.78 0.69 17.06
N LYS A 27 -3.22 -0.35 17.69
CA LYS A 27 -2.31 -1.29 17.04
C LYS A 27 -2.97 -1.99 15.86
N ASN A 28 -4.22 -2.42 16.02
CA ASN A 28 -4.98 -3.04 14.94
C ASN A 28 -5.29 -2.05 13.81
N ALA A 29 -5.67 -0.80 14.13
CA ALA A 29 -5.92 0.23 13.14
C ALA A 29 -4.65 0.57 12.33
N VAL A 30 -3.49 0.67 12.99
CA VAL A 30 -2.19 0.88 12.34
C VAL A 30 -1.84 -0.30 11.43
N LYS A 31 -1.98 -1.53 11.93
CA LYS A 31 -1.70 -2.75 11.14
C LYS A 31 -2.58 -2.84 9.89
N ASN A 32 -3.88 -2.55 10.03
CA ASN A 32 -4.81 -2.57 8.91
C ASN A 32 -4.50 -1.45 7.91
N GLY A 33 -4.12 -0.26 8.39
CA GLY A 33 -3.67 0.85 7.54
C GLY A 33 -2.42 0.51 6.74
N GLN A 34 -1.43 -0.12 7.37
CA GLN A 34 -0.23 -0.61 6.69
C GLN A 34 -0.59 -1.66 5.64
N LYS A 35 -1.47 -2.60 5.97
CA LYS A 35 -1.87 -3.65 5.02
C LYS A 35 -2.60 -3.07 3.80
N LEU A 36 -3.46 -2.08 4.02
CA LEU A 36 -4.15 -1.35 2.95
C LEU A 36 -3.14 -0.67 2.03
N GLU A 37 -2.16 0.03 2.60
CA GLU A 37 -1.11 0.72 1.82
C GLU A 37 -0.25 -0.24 1.00
N GLU A 38 0.13 -1.39 1.58
CA GLU A 38 0.87 -2.44 0.87
C GLU A 38 0.08 -3.01 -0.31
N THR A 39 -1.18 -3.38 -0.08
CA THR A 39 -2.04 -3.97 -1.11
C THR A 39 -2.39 -2.94 -2.20
N ALA A 40 -2.63 -1.67 -1.82
CA ALA A 40 -2.83 -0.59 -2.76
C ALA A 40 -1.60 -0.34 -3.65
N ALA A 41 -0.39 -0.38 -3.07
CA ALA A 41 0.85 -0.23 -3.81
C ALA A 41 1.07 -1.40 -4.80
N GLU A 42 0.81 -2.64 -4.37
CA GLU A 42 0.88 -3.83 -5.23
C GLU A 42 -0.10 -3.72 -6.40
N PHE A 43 -1.36 -3.40 -6.13
CA PHE A 43 -2.36 -3.20 -7.17
C PHE A 43 -1.97 -2.10 -8.16
N THR A 44 -1.51 -0.95 -7.64
CA THR A 44 -1.07 0.17 -8.47
C THR A 44 0.11 -0.22 -9.37
N SER A 45 1.04 -1.06 -8.89
CA SER A 45 2.16 -1.54 -9.71
C SER A 45 1.68 -2.38 -10.91
N ILE A 46 0.69 -3.25 -10.71
CA ILE A 46 0.09 -4.04 -11.80
C ILE A 46 -0.59 -3.12 -12.82
N PHE A 47 -1.32 -2.11 -12.35
CA PHE A 47 -1.96 -1.14 -13.22
C PHE A 47 -0.94 -0.36 -14.07
N ILE A 48 0.15 0.10 -13.47
CA ILE A 48 1.24 0.78 -14.18
C ILE A 48 1.90 -0.14 -15.21
N GLU A 49 2.10 -1.42 -14.88
CA GLU A 49 2.63 -2.41 -15.83
C GLU A 49 1.73 -2.51 -17.07
N LYS A 50 0.41 -2.63 -16.87
CA LYS A 50 -0.53 -2.68 -17.99
C LYS A 50 -0.56 -1.37 -18.78
N MET A 51 -0.42 -0.23 -18.13
CA MET A 51 -0.31 1.06 -18.79
C MET A 51 0.96 1.13 -19.66
N PHE A 52 2.10 0.67 -19.15
CA PHE A 52 3.36 0.61 -19.91
C PHE A 52 3.26 -0.34 -21.11
N SER A 53 2.69 -1.53 -20.94
CA SER A 53 2.43 -2.46 -22.04
C SER A 53 1.52 -1.85 -23.11
N ALA A 54 0.45 -1.14 -22.71
CA ALA A 54 -0.45 -0.49 -23.65
C ALA A 54 0.25 0.65 -24.42
N MET A 55 1.06 1.48 -23.74
CA MET A 55 1.85 2.52 -24.39
C MET A 55 2.88 1.94 -25.36
N ARG A 56 3.53 0.82 -25.01
CA ARG A 56 4.48 0.12 -25.89
C ARG A 56 3.82 -0.26 -27.21
N ASN A 57 2.59 -0.80 -27.17
CA ASN A 57 1.85 -1.19 -28.37
C ASN A 57 1.50 -0.03 -29.30
N THR A 58 1.66 1.23 -28.84
CA THR A 58 1.46 2.43 -29.68
C THR A 58 2.74 2.95 -30.33
N LEU A 59 3.91 2.41 -29.96
CA LEU A 59 5.17 2.75 -30.59
C LEU A 59 5.29 2.04 -31.93
N SER A 60 5.71 2.74 -32.98
CA SER A 60 5.91 2.17 -34.30
C SER A 60 7.06 1.16 -34.30
N ASP A 61 6.88 0.01 -34.96
CA ASP A 61 7.90 -1.04 -35.13
C ASP A 61 9.04 -0.65 -36.09
N GLU A 62 9.26 0.64 -36.33
CA GLU A 62 10.32 1.15 -37.21
C GLU A 62 11.70 1.02 -36.53
N LYS A 63 12.12 -0.22 -36.31
CA LYS A 63 13.47 -0.56 -35.88
C LYS A 63 14.23 -1.13 -37.07
N LEU A 64 15.39 -0.53 -37.34
CA LEU A 64 16.31 -1.00 -38.38
C LEU A 64 16.91 -2.38 -38.03
N ILE A 65 16.93 -2.73 -36.73
CA ILE A 65 17.38 -4.00 -36.17
C ILE A 65 16.39 -4.39 -35.06
N ASP A 66 15.83 -5.60 -35.15
CA ASP A 66 14.92 -6.18 -34.16
C ASP A 66 15.68 -7.17 -33.27
N GLY A 67 15.61 -7.00 -31.95
CA GLY A 67 16.17 -7.94 -30.98
C GLY A 67 15.31 -9.19 -30.77
N GLY A 68 14.15 -9.27 -31.43
CA GLY A 68 13.25 -10.41 -31.47
C GLY A 68 12.74 -10.83 -30.09
N TYR A 69 12.45 -12.12 -29.92
CA TYR A 69 11.87 -12.66 -28.69
C TYR A 69 12.69 -12.36 -27.42
N ALA A 70 14.02 -12.28 -27.53
CA ALA A 70 14.86 -11.94 -26.38
C ALA A 70 14.62 -10.50 -25.92
N GLU A 71 14.55 -9.55 -26.86
CA GLU A 71 14.25 -8.16 -26.54
C GLU A 71 12.86 -8.00 -25.91
N ASP A 72 11.85 -8.71 -26.43
CA ASP A 72 10.50 -8.71 -25.84
C ASP A 72 10.52 -9.13 -24.37
N VAL A 73 11.16 -10.26 -24.09
CA VAL A 73 11.24 -10.83 -22.74
C VAL A 73 12.00 -9.89 -21.79
N PHE A 74 13.13 -9.33 -22.21
CA PHE A 74 13.88 -8.38 -21.39
C PHE A 74 13.11 -7.07 -21.17
N THR A 75 12.41 -6.58 -22.19
CA THR A 75 11.61 -5.36 -22.12
C THR A 75 10.45 -5.53 -21.14
N ASP A 76 9.75 -6.67 -21.19
CA ASP A 76 8.66 -6.98 -20.25
C ASP A 76 9.17 -7.05 -18.79
N MET A 77 10.33 -7.69 -18.58
CA MET A 77 10.98 -7.71 -17.26
C MET A 77 11.35 -6.30 -16.78
N LEU A 78 11.88 -5.44 -17.66
CA LEU A 78 12.21 -4.06 -17.33
C LEU A 78 10.96 -3.24 -16.97
N TYR A 79 9.87 -3.38 -17.73
CA TYR A 79 8.64 -2.67 -17.43
C TYR A 79 8.03 -3.09 -16.09
N LYS A 80 8.11 -4.38 -15.75
CA LYS A 80 7.69 -4.87 -14.44
C LYS A 80 8.46 -4.18 -13.30
N GLU A 81 9.78 -4.12 -13.39
CA GLU A 81 10.61 -3.45 -12.38
C GLU A 81 10.33 -1.95 -12.29
N TYR A 82 10.20 -1.26 -13.44
CA TYR A 82 9.85 0.15 -13.44
C TYR A 82 8.47 0.40 -12.84
N SER A 83 7.51 -0.50 -13.05
CA SER A 83 6.16 -0.38 -12.49
C SER A 83 6.16 -0.51 -10.96
N LEU A 84 6.99 -1.41 -10.42
CA LEU A 84 7.20 -1.55 -8.97
C LEU A 84 7.82 -0.29 -8.35
N MET A 85 8.80 0.32 -9.04
CA MET A 85 9.41 1.57 -8.56
C MET A 85 8.46 2.75 -8.66
N ALA A 86 7.75 2.88 -9.78
CA ALA A 86 6.83 3.97 -10.07
C ALA A 86 5.60 3.99 -9.13
N GLY A 87 5.11 2.83 -8.70
CA GLY A 87 4.02 2.76 -7.72
C GLY A 87 4.42 3.25 -6.33
N LYS A 88 5.72 3.33 -6.04
CA LYS A 88 6.27 3.73 -4.73
C LYS A 88 6.81 5.16 -4.69
N GLN A 89 7.25 5.71 -5.82
CA GLN A 89 7.87 7.04 -5.89
C GLN A 89 7.53 7.79 -7.18
N GLY A 90 7.53 9.13 -7.10
CA GLY A 90 7.32 10.02 -8.26
C GLY A 90 5.85 10.26 -8.60
N LEU A 91 5.59 10.73 -9.83
CA LEU A 91 4.26 11.14 -10.31
C LEU A 91 3.19 10.04 -10.19
N LEU A 92 3.59 8.77 -10.35
CA LEU A 92 2.68 7.63 -10.30
C LEU A 92 2.37 7.17 -8.88
N ALA A 93 3.15 7.59 -7.88
CA ALA A 93 2.84 7.36 -6.46
C ALA A 93 1.59 8.13 -6.00
N ASP A 94 1.24 9.23 -6.68
CA ASP A 94 0.00 9.95 -6.40
C ASP A 94 -1.25 9.13 -6.76
N LEU A 95 -1.15 8.19 -7.72
CA LEU A 95 -2.24 7.24 -8.01
C LEU A 95 -2.48 6.31 -6.82
N ASN A 96 -1.40 5.72 -6.26
CA ASN A 96 -1.49 4.89 -5.06
C ASN A 96 -2.07 5.69 -3.89
N ARG A 97 -1.60 6.92 -3.68
CA ARG A 97 -2.13 7.81 -2.62
C ARG A 97 -3.63 8.07 -2.79
N LYS A 98 -4.08 8.40 -4.01
CA LYS A 98 -5.50 8.61 -4.30
C LYS A 98 -6.33 7.36 -4.04
N LEU A 99 -5.84 6.18 -4.42
CA LEU A 99 -6.49 4.90 -4.16
C LEU A 99 -6.67 4.66 -2.65
N VAL A 100 -5.60 4.83 -1.87
CA VAL A 100 -5.63 4.68 -0.41
C VAL A 100 -6.60 5.67 0.24
N VAL A 101 -6.63 6.92 -0.22
CA VAL A 101 -7.57 7.93 0.30
C VAL A 101 -9.02 7.54 0.01
N GLN A 102 -9.33 7.12 -1.21
CA GLN A 102 -10.68 6.70 -1.60
C GLN A 102 -11.16 5.50 -0.79
N LEU A 103 -10.32 4.48 -0.63
CA LEU A 103 -10.64 3.28 0.14
C LEU A 103 -10.73 3.52 1.66
N ARG A 104 -10.19 4.63 2.16
CA ARG A 104 -10.36 5.06 3.56
C ARG A 104 -11.59 5.95 3.77
N SER A 105 -12.11 6.57 2.70
CA SER A 105 -13.24 7.50 2.75
C SER A 105 -14.61 6.85 2.50
N GLU A 106 -14.63 5.59 2.04
CA GLU A 106 -15.81 4.71 2.07
C GLU A 106 -15.93 3.97 3.41
#